data_AF-A0A2H0T781-F1
#
_entry.id   AF-A0A2H0T781-F1
#
_cell.length_a   1.000
_cell.length_b   1.000
_cell.length_c   1.000
_cell.angle_alpha   90.00
_cell.angle_beta   90.00
_cell.angle_gamma   90.00
#
_symmetry.space_group_name_H-M   'P 1'
#
loop_
_entity.id
_entity.type
_entity.pdbx_description
1 polymer ?
#
loop_
_entity_poly.entity_id
_entity_poly.type
_entity_poly.pdbx_seq_one_letter_code
_entity_poly.pdbx_strand_id
1 'polypeptide(L)'
;MKKFSQEKNIEKGPSSTELWDEVLSLFGTDEAKEKFIDLCRRYYSFLVKAKAMAGMGEQSVQVSETSRANIHNKIMTTVYSLMTQTKLSPERKKKLNTLSNRRKVAEMIDDVFGPQSPAEKEKTSKMTQMGRFRKGDFD
;
A
#
# COMPACT_ATOMS: atom_id res chain seq x y z
N MET A 1 9.30 41.78 -14.88
CA MET A 1 8.45 40.65 -15.33
C MET A 1 8.51 39.54 -14.28
N LYS A 2 7.45 39.35 -13.49
CA LYS A 2 7.36 38.30 -12.45
C LYS A 2 7.07 36.96 -13.12
N LYS A 3 7.99 35.98 -13.00
CA LYS A 3 7.74 34.60 -13.44
C LYS A 3 6.87 33.92 -12.38
N PHE A 4 5.63 33.59 -12.75
CA PHE A 4 4.73 32.73 -11.99
C PHE A 4 5.28 31.31 -12.01
N SER A 5 5.84 30.86 -10.88
CA SER A 5 6.00 29.42 -10.64
C SER A 5 4.62 28.87 -10.33
N GLN A 6 3.97 28.26 -11.32
CA GLN A 6 2.88 27.33 -11.06
C GLN A 6 3.46 26.13 -10.34
N GLU A 7 3.46 26.22 -9.01
CA GLU A 7 3.62 25.08 -8.13
C GLU A 7 2.44 24.15 -8.44
N LYS A 8 2.68 23.16 -9.32
CA LYS A 8 1.75 22.07 -9.55
C LYS A 8 1.59 21.35 -8.22
N ASN A 9 0.56 21.72 -7.46
CA ASN A 9 -0.09 20.86 -6.50
C ASN A 9 -0.59 19.64 -7.30
N ILE A 10 0.32 18.68 -7.51
CA ILE A 10 -0.07 17.32 -7.80
C ILE A 10 -0.78 16.92 -6.52
N GLU A 11 -2.12 16.95 -6.53
CA GLU A 11 -2.95 16.24 -5.57
C GLU A 11 -2.50 14.78 -5.63
N LYS A 12 -1.44 14.44 -4.88
CA LYS A 12 -1.05 13.07 -4.64
C LYS A 12 -2.26 12.48 -3.93
N GLY A 13 -3.04 11.66 -4.64
CA GLY A 13 -4.06 10.84 -4.02
C GLY A 13 -3.46 10.07 -2.83
N PRO A 14 -4.30 9.54 -1.92
CA PRO A 14 -3.81 8.84 -0.73
C PRO A 14 -2.78 7.78 -1.13
N SER A 15 -1.63 7.79 -0.46
CA SER A 15 -0.56 6.84 -0.75
C SER A 15 -1.05 5.41 -0.48
N SER A 16 -0.50 4.44 -1.23
CA SER A 16 -0.78 3.01 -1.02
C SER A 16 -0.58 2.58 0.44
N THR A 17 0.44 3.13 1.11
CA THR A 17 0.71 2.85 2.52
C THR A 17 -0.34 3.46 3.44
N GLU A 18 -0.86 4.65 3.14
CA GLU A 18 -1.93 5.28 3.90
C GLU A 18 -3.26 4.53 3.75
N LEU A 19 -3.57 4.08 2.53
CA LEU A 19 -4.75 3.26 2.26
C LEU A 19 -4.67 1.92 2.99
N TRP A 20 -3.49 1.31 3.04
CA TRP A 20 -3.23 0.08 3.76
C TRP A 20 -3.46 0.24 5.26
N ASP A 21 -2.88 1.29 5.88
CA ASP A 21 -3.07 1.56 7.31
C ASP A 21 -4.55 1.83 7.65
N GLU A 22 -5.24 2.60 6.82
CA GLU A 22 -6.67 2.86 6.98
C GLU A 22 -7.49 1.56 6.91
N VAL A 23 -7.22 0.65 5.97
CA VAL A 23 -7.89 -0.66 5.88
C VAL A 23 -7.60 -1.50 7.13
N LEU A 24 -6.34 -1.57 7.56
CA LEU A 24 -5.96 -2.31 8.77
C LEU A 24 -6.61 -1.75 10.03
N SER A 25 -6.86 -0.43 10.08
CA SER A 25 -7.55 0.23 11.19
C SER A 25 -9.03 -0.13 11.31
N LEU A 26 -9.64 -0.67 10.25
CA LEU A 26 -11.04 -1.12 10.27
C LEU A 26 -11.22 -2.49 10.92
N PHE A 27 -10.13 -3.25 11.09
CA PHE A 27 -10.21 -4.54 11.76
C PHE A 27 -10.32 -4.34 13.27
N GLY A 28 -11.40 -4.86 13.85
CA GLY A 28 -11.61 -4.82 15.30
C GLY A 28 -10.81 -5.85 16.09
N THR A 29 -10.21 -6.84 15.43
CA THR A 29 -9.43 -7.91 16.07
C THR A 29 -8.11 -8.16 15.33
N ASP A 30 -7.04 -8.37 16.09
CA ASP A 30 -5.72 -8.69 15.54
C ASP A 30 -5.73 -9.99 14.73
N GLU A 31 -6.51 -10.99 15.15
CA GLU A 31 -6.60 -12.27 14.42
C GLU A 31 -7.20 -12.10 13.01
N ALA A 32 -8.24 -11.25 12.86
CA ALA A 32 -8.82 -10.98 11.55
C ALA A 32 -7.88 -10.17 10.67
N LYS A 33 -7.14 -9.24 11.29
CA LYS A 33 -6.10 -8.44 10.63
C LYS A 33 -4.98 -9.34 10.09
N GLU A 34 -4.46 -10.26 10.91
CA GLU A 34 -3.42 -11.21 10.49
C GLU A 34 -3.90 -12.13 9.36
N LYS A 35 -5.13 -12.65 9.45
CA LYS A 35 -5.73 -13.46 8.38
C LYS A 35 -5.83 -12.68 7.06
N PHE A 36 -6.17 -11.39 7.11
CA PHE A 36 -6.21 -10.55 5.93
C PHE A 36 -4.82 -10.28 5.36
N ILE A 37 -3.83 -9.98 6.21
CA ILE A 37 -2.43 -9.80 5.81
C ILE A 37 -1.89 -11.07 5.13
N ASP A 38 -2.14 -12.25 5.68
CA ASP A 38 -1.75 -13.53 5.08
C ASP A 38 -2.40 -13.72 3.70
N LEU A 39 -3.67 -13.36 3.57
CA LEU A 39 -4.41 -13.45 2.31
C LEU A 39 -3.83 -12.49 1.24
N CYS A 40 -3.46 -11.27 1.62
CA CYS A 40 -2.74 -10.32 0.76
C CYS A 40 -1.34 -10.84 0.39
N ARG A 41 -0.62 -11.46 1.33
CA ARG A 41 0.70 -12.04 1.09
C ARG A 41 0.64 -13.21 0.10
N ARG A 42 -0.37 -14.07 0.23
CA ARG A 42 -0.64 -15.14 -0.75
C ARG A 42 -0.89 -14.54 -2.12
N TYR A 43 -1.76 -13.52 -2.22
CA TYR A 43 -2.02 -12.83 -3.48
C TYR A 43 -0.75 -12.26 -4.11
N TYR A 44 0.09 -11.58 -3.32
CA TYR A 44 1.38 -11.06 -3.77
C TYR A 44 2.31 -12.17 -4.29
N SER A 45 2.36 -13.32 -3.61
CA SER A 45 3.14 -14.47 -4.10
C SER A 45 2.68 -14.96 -5.47
N PHE A 46 1.38 -14.89 -5.78
CA PHE A 46 0.86 -15.19 -7.12
C PHE A 46 1.23 -14.11 -8.14
N LEU A 47 1.29 -12.84 -7.76
CA LEU A 47 1.76 -11.76 -8.65
C LEU A 47 3.23 -11.97 -9.04
N VAL A 48 4.10 -12.25 -8.06
CA VAL A 48 5.53 -12.54 -8.30
C VAL A 48 5.70 -13.79 -9.16
N LYS A 49 4.98 -14.87 -8.84
CA LYS A 49 5.01 -16.11 -9.64
C LYS A 49 4.52 -15.88 -11.06
N ALA A 50 3.44 -15.12 -11.26
CA ALA A 50 2.95 -14.79 -12.60
C ALA A 50 3.98 -13.98 -13.41
N LYS A 51 4.68 -13.03 -12.77
CA LYS A 51 5.76 -12.27 -13.41
C LYS A 51 6.96 -13.16 -13.78
N ALA A 52 7.30 -14.13 -12.93
CA ALA A 52 8.37 -15.09 -13.20
C ALA A 52 7.99 -16.14 -14.28
N MET A 53 6.74 -16.58 -14.32
CA MET A 53 6.22 -17.57 -15.28
C MET A 53 5.81 -16.98 -16.63
N ALA A 54 5.84 -15.66 -16.80
CA ALA A 54 5.53 -15.00 -18.09
C ALA A 54 6.42 -15.49 -19.27
N GLY A 55 7.48 -16.27 -18.99
CA GLY A 55 8.29 -16.98 -19.99
C GLY A 55 8.16 -18.52 -20.02
N MET A 56 7.30 -19.14 -19.20
CA MET A 56 7.20 -20.61 -19.06
C MET A 56 5.77 -21.14 -19.33
N GLY A 57 5.37 -21.23 -20.60
CA GLY A 57 4.29 -22.11 -21.10
C GLY A 57 2.84 -21.84 -20.64
N GLU A 58 1.89 -21.89 -21.59
CA GLU A 58 0.50 -21.43 -21.47
C GLU A 58 -0.39 -22.16 -20.42
N GLN A 59 -0.16 -23.46 -20.18
CA GLN A 59 -1.04 -24.27 -19.31
C GLN A 59 -0.82 -24.04 -17.81
N SER A 60 0.41 -23.78 -17.37
CA SER A 60 0.71 -23.51 -15.95
C SER A 60 0.21 -22.13 -15.50
N VAL A 61 0.11 -21.21 -16.45
CA VAL A 61 -0.37 -19.84 -16.27
C VAL A 61 -1.86 -19.83 -15.94
N GLN A 62 -2.70 -20.56 -16.69
CA GLN A 62 -4.17 -20.51 -16.53
C GLN A 62 -4.68 -20.95 -15.13
N VAL A 63 -4.15 -22.05 -14.57
CA VAL A 63 -4.55 -22.53 -13.23
C VAL A 63 -4.14 -21.54 -12.13
N SER A 64 -2.99 -20.90 -12.30
CA SER A 64 -2.49 -19.85 -11.41
C SER A 64 -3.37 -18.60 -11.49
N GLU A 65 -3.89 -18.25 -12.67
CA GLU A 65 -4.77 -17.10 -12.88
C GLU A 65 -6.15 -17.25 -12.22
N THR A 66 -6.76 -18.44 -12.28
CA THR A 66 -8.05 -18.68 -11.59
C THR A 66 -7.90 -18.58 -10.08
N SER A 67 -6.83 -19.17 -9.53
CA SER A 67 -6.53 -19.11 -8.09
C SER A 67 -6.23 -17.67 -7.64
N ARG A 68 -5.46 -16.92 -8.44
CA ARG A 68 -5.17 -15.50 -8.24
C ARG A 68 -6.45 -14.65 -8.21
N ALA A 69 -7.33 -14.85 -9.18
CA ALA A 69 -8.60 -14.12 -9.26
C ALA A 69 -9.50 -14.40 -8.05
N ASN A 70 -9.57 -15.66 -7.60
CA ASN A 70 -10.33 -16.04 -6.41
C ASN A 70 -9.82 -15.35 -5.13
N ILE A 71 -8.50 -15.31 -4.93
CA ILE A 71 -7.91 -14.61 -3.78
C ILE A 71 -8.16 -13.11 -3.89
N HIS A 72 -7.99 -12.51 -5.07
CA HIS A 72 -8.28 -11.10 -5.28
C HIS A 72 -9.74 -10.76 -4.95
N ASN A 73 -10.69 -11.60 -5.37
CA ASN A 73 -12.10 -11.42 -5.05
C ASN A 73 -12.34 -11.47 -3.54
N LYS A 74 -11.71 -12.40 -2.82
CA LYS A 74 -11.80 -12.45 -1.36
C LYS A 74 -11.29 -11.17 -0.71
N ILE A 75 -10.16 -10.62 -1.15
CA ILE A 75 -9.63 -9.34 -0.66
C ILE A 75 -10.66 -8.23 -0.88
N MET A 76 -11.18 -8.09 -2.10
CA MET A 76 -12.17 -7.08 -2.45
C MET A 76 -13.43 -7.20 -1.59
N THR A 77 -13.94 -8.41 -1.40
CA THR A 77 -15.10 -8.67 -0.55
C THR A 77 -14.83 -8.29 0.90
N THR A 78 -13.67 -8.63 1.45
CA THR A 78 -13.29 -8.26 2.81
C THR A 78 -13.21 -6.74 2.98
N VAL A 79 -12.53 -6.04 2.07
CA VAL A 79 -12.43 -4.56 2.11
C VAL A 79 -13.81 -3.92 2.01
N TYR A 80 -14.65 -4.36 1.08
CA TYR A 80 -16.01 -3.84 0.93
C TYR A 80 -16.89 -4.12 2.16
N SER A 81 -16.75 -5.31 2.75
CA SER A 81 -17.45 -5.67 3.98
C SER A 81 -17.04 -4.77 5.14
N LEU A 82 -15.75 -4.48 5.29
CA LEU A 82 -15.26 -3.57 6.34
C LEU A 82 -15.76 -2.14 6.13
N MET A 83 -15.79 -1.67 4.89
CA MET A 83 -16.29 -0.34 4.54
C MET A 83 -17.79 -0.18 4.78
N THR A 84 -18.58 -1.25 4.65
CA THR A 84 -20.03 -1.23 4.87
C THR A 84 -20.40 -1.44 6.33
N GLN A 85 -19.65 -2.26 7.07
CA GLN A 85 -19.90 -2.54 8.49
C GLN A 85 -19.40 -1.41 9.41
N THR A 86 -18.34 -0.70 9.03
CA THR A 86 -17.75 0.35 9.85
C THR A 86 -18.41 1.70 9.57
N LYS A 87 -18.83 2.43 10.61
CA LYS A 87 -19.28 3.82 10.49
C LYS A 87 -18.08 4.73 10.18
N LEU A 88 -17.79 4.90 8.90
CA LEU A 88 -16.69 5.73 8.41
C LEU A 88 -17.09 7.20 8.30
N SER A 89 -16.19 8.08 8.71
CA SER A 89 -16.28 9.52 8.40
C SER A 89 -16.32 9.72 6.87
N PRO A 90 -17.06 10.73 6.34
CA PRO A 90 -17.12 11.00 4.90
C PRO A 90 -15.75 11.13 4.22
N GLU A 91 -14.75 11.66 4.94
CA GLU A 91 -13.37 11.78 4.43
C GLU A 91 -12.70 10.40 4.26
N ARG A 92 -12.84 9.53 5.27
CA ARG A 92 -12.32 8.15 5.21
C ARG A 92 -13.03 7.35 4.12
N LYS A 93 -14.35 7.52 3.99
CA LYS A 93 -15.13 6.89 2.93
C LYS A 93 -14.66 7.33 1.55
N LYS A 94 -14.37 8.62 1.34
CA LYS A 94 -13.84 9.13 0.07
C LYS A 94 -12.46 8.54 -0.24
N LYS A 95 -11.57 8.45 0.76
CA LYS A 95 -10.24 7.81 0.62
C LYS A 95 -10.35 6.34 0.23
N LEU A 96 -11.12 5.56 1.00
CA LEU A 96 -11.30 4.13 0.79
C LEU A 96 -12.11 3.80 -0.47
N ASN A 97 -12.92 4.72 -1.00
CA ASN A 97 -13.64 4.51 -2.26
C ASN A 97 -12.68 4.31 -3.46
N THR A 98 -11.42 4.72 -3.34
CA THR A 98 -10.39 4.40 -4.34
C THR A 98 -10.09 2.89 -4.42
N LEU A 99 -10.29 2.15 -3.32
CA LEU A 99 -10.14 0.70 -3.22
C LEU A 99 -11.34 -0.07 -3.81
N SER A 100 -12.40 0.62 -4.22
CA SER A 100 -13.46 0.02 -5.06
C SER A 100 -12.92 -0.42 -6.42
N ASN A 101 -11.76 0.12 -6.84
CA ASN A 101 -11.08 -0.28 -8.07
C ASN A 101 -10.13 -1.46 -7.81
N ARG A 102 -10.41 -2.60 -8.45
CA ARG A 102 -9.58 -3.82 -8.43
C ARG A 102 -8.10 -3.55 -8.69
N ARG A 103 -7.80 -2.68 -9.66
CA ARG A 103 -6.42 -2.35 -10.03
C ARG A 103 -5.70 -1.62 -8.89
N LYS A 104 -6.39 -0.69 -8.23
CA LYS A 104 -5.84 0.07 -7.10
C LYS A 104 -5.53 -0.81 -5.90
N VAL A 105 -6.38 -1.81 -5.63
CA VAL A 105 -6.11 -2.80 -4.56
C VAL A 105 -4.89 -3.66 -4.90
N ALA A 106 -4.73 -4.07 -6.15
CA ALA A 106 -3.55 -4.82 -6.57
C ALA A 106 -2.27 -3.96 -6.50
N GLU A 107 -2.33 -2.70 -6.95
CA GLU A 107 -1.24 -1.73 -6.83
C GLU A 107 -0.85 -1.49 -5.37
N MET A 108 -1.84 -1.32 -4.48
CA MET A 108 -1.59 -1.14 -3.04
C MET A 108 -0.85 -2.34 -2.44
N ILE A 109 -1.25 -3.56 -2.78
CA ILE A 109 -0.60 -4.77 -2.29
C ILE A 109 0.81 -4.92 -2.88
N ASP A 110 0.99 -4.62 -4.17
CA ASP A 110 2.31 -4.65 -4.81
C ASP A 110 3.26 -3.60 -4.21
N ASP A 111 2.76 -2.42 -3.84
CA ASP A 111 3.57 -1.36 -3.22
C ASP A 111 3.98 -1.70 -1.78
N VAL A 112 3.06 -2.29 -1.00
CA VAL A 112 3.28 -2.65 0.41
C VAL A 112 4.16 -3.89 0.56
N PHE A 113 3.93 -4.92 -0.25
CA PHE A 113 4.66 -6.20 -0.17
C PHE A 113 5.79 -6.32 -1.20
N GLY A 114 5.86 -5.39 -2.14
CA GLY A 114 6.90 -5.29 -3.15
C GLY A 114 8.27 -4.99 -2.56
N PRO A 115 9.33 -5.23 -3.33
CA PRO A 115 10.62 -4.65 -3.00
C PRO A 115 10.43 -3.13 -2.99
N GLN A 116 10.47 -2.51 -1.81
CA GLN A 116 10.41 -1.06 -1.67
C GLN A 116 11.51 -0.49 -2.57
N SER A 117 11.11 0.09 -3.71
CA SER A 117 12.02 0.87 -4.51
C SER A 117 12.51 1.99 -3.59
N PRO A 118 13.82 2.16 -3.37
CA PRO A 118 14.36 3.08 -2.35
C PRO A 118 14.05 4.57 -2.61
N ALA A 119 13.15 4.91 -3.54
CA ALA A 119 12.89 6.26 -4.02
C ALA A 119 11.99 7.13 -3.11
N GLU A 120 11.35 6.61 -2.06
CA GLU A 120 10.46 7.42 -1.18
C GLU A 120 10.83 7.37 0.33
N LYS A 121 12.10 7.15 0.69
CA LYS A 121 12.59 7.28 2.08
C LYS A 121 13.23 8.63 2.43
N GLU A 122 12.94 9.70 1.69
CA GLU A 122 13.57 10.99 1.95
C GLU A 122 12.54 12.12 2.02
N LYS A 123 11.72 12.16 3.09
CA LYS A 123 10.99 13.39 3.47
C LYS A 123 10.39 13.43 4.87
N THR A 124 10.92 12.71 5.86
CA THR A 124 10.53 12.92 7.26
C THR A 124 11.71 12.66 8.20
N SER A 125 12.72 13.51 8.16
CA SER A 125 13.50 13.81 9.36
C SER A 125 13.75 15.30 9.40
N LYS A 126 12.78 15.96 10.06
CA LYS A 126 12.84 17.35 10.47
C LYS A 126 14.10 17.56 11.31
N MET A 127 14.90 18.54 10.91
CA MET A 127 15.20 19.71 11.71
C MET A 127 15.14 19.50 13.23
N THR A 128 16.30 19.26 13.84
CA THR A 128 16.64 19.71 15.21
C THR A 128 18.14 20.02 15.15
N GLN A 129 18.50 21.22 14.71
CA GLN A 129 18.83 22.37 15.56
C GLN A 129 20.03 22.11 16.49
N MET A 130 21.20 22.56 16.00
CA MET A 130 22.26 23.27 16.72
C MET A 130 22.44 23.03 18.22
N GLY A 131 23.59 22.44 18.58
CA GLY A 131 24.17 22.52 19.92
C GLY A 131 25.69 22.38 19.86
N ARG A 132 26.40 23.50 19.74
CA ARG A 132 27.85 23.64 19.99
C ARG A 132 28.22 23.15 21.40
N PHE A 133 29.27 22.37 21.58
CA PHE A 133 30.24 22.42 22.71
C PHE A 133 31.50 21.61 22.29
N ARG A 134 32.53 22.27 21.75
CA ARG A 134 33.84 22.64 22.36
C ARG A 134 34.65 21.50 23.00
N LYS A 135 35.75 21.17 22.30
CA LYS A 135 37.17 21.12 22.75
C LYS A 135 37.48 20.36 24.05
N GLY A 136 38.23 19.26 23.91
CA GLY A 136 38.95 18.62 25.01
C GLY A 136 40.04 17.71 24.47
N ASP A 137 41.28 18.19 24.55
CA ASP A 137 42.52 17.40 24.63
C ASP A 137 42.40 16.29 25.69
N PHE A 138 42.82 15.07 25.33
CA PHE A 138 43.25 13.95 26.19
C PHE A 138 43.65 12.82 25.22
N ASP A 139 44.85 12.25 25.15
CA ASP A 139 46.09 12.26 25.92
C ASP A 139 47.26 12.09 24.92
#